data_AF-A0A9P9DFH5-F1
#
_entry.id   AF-A0A9P9DFH5-F1
#
_cell.length_a   1.000
_cell.length_b   1.000
_cell.length_c   1.000
_cell.angle_alpha   90.00
_cell.angle_beta   90.00
_cell.angle_gamma   90.00
#
_symmetry.space_group_name_H-M   'P 1'
#
loop_
_entity.id
_entity.type
_entity.pdbx_description
1 polymer ?
#
loop_
_entity_poly.entity_id
_entity_poly.type
_entity_poly.pdbx_seq_one_letter_code
_entity_poly.pdbx_strand_id
1 'polypeptide(L)' 'CSRRMFISALMLGWKYTQEKSYSSKVWARISGLRLKEINSNEAMFLIIIDWRLYIPYETFKRWSDYVSSHLKCQELI' A
#
# COMPACT_ATOMS: atom_id res chain seq x y z
N CYS A 1 -4.44 -15.61 -3.26
CA CYS A 1 -3.11 -15.39 -3.88
C CYS A 1 -2.45 -14.14 -3.31
N SER A 2 -1.50 -14.31 -2.40
CA SER A 2 -0.77 -13.27 -1.66
C SER A 2 -0.16 -12.16 -2.55
N ARG A 3 0.38 -12.51 -3.74
CA ARG A 3 0.92 -11.54 -4.70
C ARG A 3 -0.08 -10.44 -5.09
N ARG A 4 -1.37 -10.77 -5.20
CA ARG A 4 -2.42 -9.82 -5.63
C ARG A 4 -2.83 -8.88 -4.50
N MET A 5 -2.91 -9.39 -3.27
CA MET A 5 -3.18 -8.59 -2.07
C MET A 5 -2.07 -7.58 -1.79
N PHE A 6 -0.81 -7.95 -2.04
CA PHE A 6 0.32 -7.03 -1.90
C PHE A 6 0.22 -5.83 -2.85
N ILE A 7 -0.09 -6.07 -4.13
CA ILE A 7 -0.24 -4.99 -5.12
C ILE A 7 -1.43 -4.10 -4.76
N SER A 8 -2.55 -4.67 -4.33
CA SER A 8 -3.72 -3.90 -3.90
C SER A 8 -3.44 -3.03 -2.66
N ALA A 9 -2.74 -3.58 -1.67
CA ALA A 9 -2.33 -2.82 -0.49
C ALA A 9 -1.42 -1.64 -0.86
N LEU A 10 -0.41 -1.88 -1.71
CA LEU A 10 0.53 -0.87 -2.18
C LEU A 10 -0.17 0.23 -2.98
N MET A 11 -1.06 -0.16 -3.90
CA MET A 11 -1.82 0.77 -4.73
C MET A 11 -2.76 1.65 -3.90
N LEU A 12 -3.45 1.08 -2.92
CA LEU A 12 -4.34 1.82 -2.02
C LEU A 12 -3.56 2.78 -1.11
N GLY A 13 -2.43 2.34 -0.56
CA GLY A 13 -1.54 3.22 0.22
C GLY A 13 -0.99 4.38 -0.60
N TRP A 14 -0.57 4.11 -1.83
CA TRP A 14 -0.12 5.15 -2.76
C TRP A 14 -1.24 6.14 -3.10
N LYS A 15 -2.44 5.61 -3.38
CA LYS A 15 -3.62 6.40 -3.72
C LYS A 15 -4.08 7.31 -2.58
N TYR A 16 -3.85 6.86 -1.35
CA TYR A 16 -4.14 7.62 -0.14
C TYR A 16 -3.16 8.78 0.08
N THR A 17 -1.88 8.58 -0.22
CA THR A 17 -0.83 9.60 0.00
C THR A 17 -0.72 10.62 -1.14
N GLN A 18 -1.10 10.25 -2.37
CA GLN A 18 -0.84 11.07 -3.57
C GLN A 18 -2.14 11.62 -4.20
N GLU A 19 -2.28 12.94 -4.26
CA GLU A 19 -3.45 13.63 -4.88
C GLU A 19 -3.64 13.29 -6.37
N LYS A 20 -2.55 12.96 -7.08
CA LYS A 20 -2.57 12.51 -8.49
C LYS A 20 -2.36 11.00 -8.59
N SER A 21 -3.37 10.25 -8.19
CA SER A 21 -3.34 8.80 -8.27
C SER A 21 -3.45 8.31 -9.71
N TYR A 22 -2.56 7.40 -10.13
CA TYR A 22 -2.65 6.75 -11.43
C TYR A 22 -3.95 5.93 -11.55
N SER A 23 -4.62 6.02 -12.71
CA SER A 23 -5.82 5.23 -13.01
C SER A 23 -5.55 3.73 -12.84
N SER A 24 -6.57 2.98 -12.43
CA SER A 24 -6.56 1.50 -12.41
C SER A 24 -6.13 0.89 -13.76
N LYS A 25 -6.23 1.64 -14.87
CA LYS A 25 -5.70 1.25 -16.20
C LYS A 25 -4.18 1.19 -16.25
N VAL A 26 -3.50 2.12 -15.60
CA VAL A 26 -2.03 2.15 -15.53
C VAL A 26 -1.54 1.00 -14.64
N TRP A 27 -2.21 0.79 -13.50
CA TRP A 27 -1.91 -0.33 -12.62
C TRP A 27 -2.21 -1.70 -13.24
N ALA A 28 -3.22 -1.80 -14.11
CA ALA A 28 -3.46 -2.98 -14.94
C ALA A 28 -2.28 -3.27 -15.87
N ARG A 29 -1.75 -2.24 -16.52
CA ARG A 29 -0.55 -2.37 -17.37
C ARG A 29 0.70 -2.76 -16.58
N ILE A 30 0.91 -2.18 -15.40
CA ILE A 30 2.09 -2.45 -14.56
C ILE A 30 2.04 -3.86 -13.95
N SER A 31 0.88 -4.30 -13.48
CA SER A 31 0.71 -5.61 -12.82
C SER A 31 0.48 -6.77 -13.80
N GLY A 32 0.16 -6.47 -15.07
CA GLY A 32 -0.24 -7.48 -16.07
C GLY A 32 -1.59 -8.12 -15.78
N LEU A 33 -2.42 -7.51 -14.92
CA LEU A 33 -3.73 -8.01 -14.50
C LEU A 33 -4.85 -7.28 -15.25
N ARG A 34 -6.03 -7.92 -15.35
CA ARG A 34 -7.19 -7.25 -15.96
C ARG A 34 -7.74 -6.18 -15.02
N LEU A 35 -8.27 -5.11 -15.61
CA LEU A 35 -8.95 -4.02 -14.89
C LEU A 35 -10.00 -4.51 -13.89
N LYS A 36 -10.85 -5.47 -14.29
CA LYS A 36 -11.88 -6.05 -13.41
C LYS A 36 -11.27 -6.72 -12.18
N GLU A 37 -10.14 -7.42 -12.34
CA GLU A 37 -9.49 -8.11 -11.23
C GLU A 37 -8.87 -7.12 -10.25
N ILE A 38 -8.27 -6.03 -10.74
CA ILE A 38 -7.69 -4.98 -9.90
C ILE A 38 -8.76 -4.29 -9.07
N ASN A 39 -9.87 -3.87 -9.71
CA ASN A 39 -10.96 -3.22 -9.00
C ASN A 39 -11.59 -4.15 -7.95
N SER A 40 -11.72 -5.44 -8.27
CA SER A 40 -12.23 -6.43 -7.32
C SER A 40 -11.28 -6.62 -6.14
N ASN A 41 -9.96 -6.66 -6.38
CA ASN A 41 -8.98 -6.80 -5.31
C ASN A 41 -8.85 -5.53 -4.46
N GLU A 42 -8.98 -4.32 -5.04
CA GLU A 42 -9.07 -3.07 -4.26
C GLU A 42 -10.28 -3.09 -3.34
N ALA A 43 -11.47 -3.41 -3.87
CA ALA A 43 -12.70 -3.47 -3.09
C ALA A 43 -12.59 -4.51 -1.96
N MET A 44 -12.08 -5.70 -2.27
CA MET A 44 -11.85 -6.76 -1.28
C MET A 44 -10.88 -6.29 -0.19
N PHE A 45 -9.78 -5.64 -0.55
CA PHE A 45 -8.80 -5.16 0.43
C PHE A 45 -9.38 -4.06 1.33
N LEU A 46 -10.13 -3.11 0.75
CA LEU A 46 -10.82 -2.06 1.50
C LEU A 46 -11.83 -2.63 2.51
N ILE A 47 -12.57 -3.67 2.14
CA ILE A 47 -13.48 -4.37 3.04
C ILE A 47 -12.71 -5.03 4.19
N ILE A 48 -11.58 -5.69 3.89
CA ILE A 48 -10.76 -6.36 4.91
C ILE A 48 -10.22 -5.38 5.96
N ILE A 49 -9.85 -4.17 5.55
CA ILE A 49 -9.34 -3.13 6.45
C ILE A 49 -10.45 -2.23 7.02
N ASP A 50 -11.73 -2.56 6.80
CA ASP A 50 -12.88 -1.77 7.26
C ASP A 50 -12.81 -0.29 6.83
N TRP A 51 -12.29 -0.02 5.64
CA TRP A 51 -12.05 1.33 5.11
C TRP A 51 -11.12 2.21 5.98
N ARG A 52 -10.39 1.61 6.93
CA ARG A 52 -9.47 2.32 7.84
C ARG A 52 -8.09 2.47 7.21
N LEU A 53 -7.94 3.44 6.30
CA LEU A 53 -6.64 3.84 5.76
C LEU A 53 -5.94 4.94 6.57
N TYR A 54 -6.67 5.62 7.46
CA TYR A 54 -6.10 6.70 8.24
C TYR A 54 -5.12 6.16 9.28
N ILE A 55 -3.88 6.66 9.23
CA ILE A 55 -2.85 6.40 10.22
C ILE A 55 -2.53 7.75 10.89
N PRO A 56 -2.69 7.86 12.22
CA PRO A 56 -2.31 9.06 12.95
C PRO A 56 -0.82 9.37 12.75
N TYR A 57 -0.49 10.67 12.67
CA TYR A 57 0.90 11.11 12.50
C TYR A 57 1.83 10.56 13.59
N GLU A 58 1.36 10.50 14.84
CA GLU A 58 2.15 9.91 15.94
C GLU A 58 2.51 8.44 15.69
N THR A 59 1.55 7.65 15.21
CA THR A 59 1.76 6.23 14.89
C THR A 59 2.76 6.07 13.76
N PHE A 60 2.63 6.89 12.70
CA PHE A 60 3.58 6.90 11.59
C PHE A 60 4.98 7.31 12.04
N LYS A 61 5.10 8.35 12.85
CA LYS A 61 6.38 8.84 13.38
C LYS A 61 7.08 7.78 14.23
N ARG A 62 6.36 7.16 15.18
CA ARG A 62 6.91 6.07 16.02
C ARG A 62 7.39 4.88 15.18
N TRP A 63 6.62 4.49 14.17
CA TRP A 63 7.03 3.42 13.25
C TRP A 63 8.27 3.82 12.43
N SER A 64 8.33 5.04 11.90
CA SER A 64 9.46 5.55 11.13
C SER A 64 10.75 5.63 11.97
N ASP A 65 10.63 6.07 13.22
CA ASP A 65 11.75 6.12 14.17
C ASP A 65 12.26 4.71 14.48
N TYR A 66 11.34 3.75 14.70
CA TYR A 66 11.68 2.34 14.93
C TYR A 66 12.38 1.71 13.72
N VAL A 67 11.86 1.91 12.50
CA VAL A 67 12.48 1.37 11.28
C VAL A 67 13.85 1.98 11.04
N SER A 68 13.98 3.29 11.23
CA SER A 68 15.26 4.00 11.08
C SER A 68 16.31 3.52 12.08
N SER A 69 15.91 3.21 13.32
CA SER A 69 16.84 2.69 14.32
C SER A 69 17.33 1.27 13.99
N HIS A 70 16.45 0.42 13.47
CA HIS A 70 16.80 -0.94 13.07
C HIS A 70 17.67 -0.98 11.80
N LEU A 71 17.38 -0.12 10.82
CA LEU A 71 18.18 -0.01 9.60
C LEU A 71 19.60 0.54 9.89
N LYS A 72 19.72 1.56 10.76
CA LYS A 72 21.03 2.07 11.20
C LYS A 72 21.85 1.04 11.97
N CYS A 73 21.20 0.10 12.65
CA CYS A 73 21.88 -0.97 13.37
C CYS A 73 22.44 -2.07 12.44
N GLN A 74 21.98 -2.13 11.18
CA GLN A 74 22.36 -3.18 10.23
C GLN A 74 23.57 -2.81 9.34
N GLU A 75 23.93 -1.53 9.25
CA GLU A 75 25.16 -1.06 8.58
C GLU A 75 26.43 -1.14 9.47
N LEU A 76 26.29 -1.53 10.75
CA LEU A 76 27.39 -1.67 11.71
C LEU A 76 27.84 -3.12 11.95
N ILE A 77 27.49 -4.05 11.04
CA ILE A 77 27.96 -5.45 11.03
C ILE A 77 28.61 -5.77 9.69
#